data_AF-A0A352VTW5-F1
#
_entry.id   AF-A0A352VTW5-F1
#
_cell.length_a   1.000
_cell.length_b   1.000
_cell.length_c   1.000
_cell.angle_alpha   90.00
_cell.angle_beta   90.00
_cell.angle_gamma   90.00
#
_symmetry.space_group_name_H-M   'P 1'
#
loop_
_entity.id
_entity.type
_entity.pdbx_description
1 polymer ?
#
loop_
_entity_poly.entity_id
_entity_poly.type
_entity_poly.pdbx_seq_one_letter_code
_entity_poly.pdbx_strand_id
1 'polypeptide(L)'
;MTQYALNGATNNFVYDDDDKLLSDNEFTYEYDNSGRLLDKRKNGIIVEEHKYNWNNRTTNITTISGAITNQYCYEFDVTGKRTHKKEATNEAVNILFDGNDAYKEYDSGTSEEKTRYVFSYYIDEPLEIKINNKFYYYHADYLGSISGLSDIQQILINAYKYYACGKINTKLENIKQPYTYTAREKIINDLYYFRSRILLSKIGYFLREDSYKNGLNWHVYVKNNPINSIDPFGYAERTGIARGSVENDSKNDIIVVTWETGDASKEACAVVKPGTDSPDTNDWDYTKSNGTWYKVGIGKLDFSSDGKPKILQIDWEEVKDKKLINELDKSPCIK
;
A
#
# COMPACT_ATOMS: atom_id res chain seq x y z
N MET A 1 10.43 18.48 -16.99
CA MET A 1 9.67 17.57 -17.88
C MET A 1 10.17 16.16 -17.63
N THR A 2 9.49 15.38 -16.80
CA THR A 2 10.00 14.07 -16.37
C THR A 2 9.15 13.00 -17.07
N GLN A 3 9.72 12.39 -18.11
CA GLN A 3 9.08 11.38 -18.94
C GLN A 3 9.18 9.99 -18.29
N TYR A 4 8.08 9.24 -18.22
CA TYR A 4 8.08 7.84 -17.73
C TYR A 4 7.08 6.98 -18.50
N ALA A 5 7.50 5.87 -19.09
CA ALA A 5 6.60 5.03 -19.88
C ALA A 5 5.97 3.88 -19.07
N LEU A 6 4.63 3.80 -19.04
CA LEU A 6 3.90 2.57 -18.71
C LEU A 6 3.41 1.95 -20.03
N ASN A 7 3.64 0.66 -20.24
CA ASN A 7 3.18 -0.10 -21.43
C ASN A 7 3.64 0.45 -22.80
N GLY A 8 4.83 1.09 -22.86
CA GLY A 8 5.34 1.67 -24.10
C GLY A 8 4.67 2.99 -24.52
N ALA A 9 3.72 3.49 -23.73
CA ALA A 9 3.22 4.87 -23.82
C ALA A 9 3.99 5.74 -22.83
N THR A 10 4.66 6.79 -23.31
CA THR A 10 5.40 7.75 -22.49
C THR A 10 4.42 8.56 -21.65
N ASN A 11 4.23 8.26 -20.36
CA ASN A 11 3.51 9.13 -19.42
C ASN A 11 4.38 10.33 -19.09
N ASN A 12 3.96 11.48 -19.59
CA ASN A 12 4.57 12.75 -19.29
C ASN A 12 3.86 13.33 -18.08
N PHE A 13 4.57 13.44 -16.95
CA PHE A 13 4.08 14.16 -15.80
C PHE A 13 4.69 15.57 -15.82
N VAL A 14 3.85 16.58 -15.67
CA VAL A 14 4.24 17.99 -15.62
C VAL A 14 3.96 18.48 -14.21
N TYR A 15 4.96 19.10 -13.60
CA TYR A 15 4.89 19.68 -12.26
C TYR A 15 5.18 21.18 -12.33
N ASP A 16 4.67 21.95 -11.38
CA ASP A 16 5.11 23.32 -11.15
C ASP A 16 6.39 23.38 -10.29
N ASP A 17 6.83 24.60 -9.95
CA ASP A 17 8.03 24.84 -9.14
C ASP A 17 7.85 24.41 -7.66
N ASP A 18 6.62 24.16 -7.22
CA ASP A 18 6.28 23.66 -5.87
C ASP A 18 6.02 22.14 -5.88
N ASP A 19 6.44 21.42 -6.93
CA ASP A 19 6.23 19.98 -7.11
C ASP A 19 4.74 19.54 -7.17
N LYS A 20 3.82 20.44 -7.49
CA LYS A 20 2.40 20.10 -7.69
C LYS A 20 2.21 19.48 -9.07
N LEU A 21 1.56 18.32 -9.14
CA LEU A 21 1.32 17.64 -10.41
C LEU A 21 0.28 18.41 -11.21
N LEU A 22 0.65 19.12 -12.27
CA LEU A 22 -0.28 19.89 -13.10
C LEU A 22 -1.01 19.05 -14.16
N SER A 23 -0.31 18.09 -14.75
CA SER A 23 -0.90 17.20 -15.76
C SER A 23 -0.15 15.88 -15.90
N ASP A 24 -0.89 14.85 -16.31
CA ASP A 24 -0.35 13.64 -16.92
C ASP A 24 -0.88 13.49 -18.37
N ASN A 25 -0.61 12.36 -19.00
CA ASN A 25 -1.10 12.10 -20.37
C ASN A 25 -2.62 12.12 -20.54
N GLU A 26 -3.36 11.89 -19.46
CA GLU A 26 -4.80 11.68 -19.49
C GLU A 26 -5.56 12.79 -18.75
N PHE A 27 -4.95 13.38 -17.73
CA PHE A 27 -5.60 14.28 -16.81
C PHE A 27 -4.83 15.57 -16.57
N THR A 28 -5.58 16.64 -16.28
CA THR A 28 -5.05 17.86 -15.65
C THR A 28 -5.55 17.94 -14.23
N TYR A 29 -4.82 18.66 -13.38
CA TYR A 29 -5.05 18.71 -11.95
C TYR A 29 -4.95 20.17 -11.48
N GLU A 30 -5.92 20.58 -10.67
CA GLU A 30 -6.03 21.93 -10.13
C GLU A 30 -5.91 21.89 -8.60
N TYR A 31 -5.21 22.86 -8.03
CA TYR A 31 -4.92 22.93 -6.60
C TYR A 31 -5.39 24.26 -6.01
N ASP A 32 -5.66 24.26 -4.71
CA ASP A 32 -5.88 25.50 -3.98
C ASP A 32 -4.56 26.19 -3.59
N ASN A 33 -4.66 27.41 -3.07
CA ASN A 33 -3.50 28.19 -2.60
C ASN A 33 -2.74 27.53 -1.44
N SER A 34 -3.27 26.47 -0.83
CA SER A 34 -2.62 25.68 0.23
C SER A 34 -1.99 24.39 -0.30
N GLY A 35 -1.90 24.21 -1.61
CA GLY A 35 -1.25 23.05 -2.23
C GLY A 35 -2.06 21.75 -2.09
N ARG A 36 -3.39 21.85 -1.92
CA ARG A 36 -4.28 20.69 -1.85
C ARG A 36 -5.02 20.53 -3.18
N LEU A 37 -5.05 19.32 -3.72
CA LEU A 37 -5.74 19.03 -4.98
C LEU A 37 -7.23 19.38 -4.82
N LEU A 38 -7.77 20.24 -5.68
CA LEU A 38 -9.19 20.58 -5.76
C LEU A 38 -9.93 19.67 -6.72
N ASP A 39 -9.42 19.55 -7.95
CA ASP A 39 -10.07 18.76 -8.98
C ASP A 39 -9.10 18.12 -9.97
N LYS A 40 -9.54 17.00 -10.54
CA LYS A 40 -8.89 16.26 -11.61
C LYS A 40 -9.82 16.29 -12.81
N ARG A 41 -9.29 16.63 -13.98
CA ARG A 41 -10.07 16.79 -15.21
C ARG A 41 -9.58 15.87 -16.30
N LYS A 42 -10.51 15.36 -17.12
CA LYS A 42 -10.23 14.69 -18.39
C LYS A 42 -10.81 15.52 -19.51
N ASN A 43 -9.98 15.96 -20.46
CA ASN A 43 -10.39 16.85 -21.56
C ASN A 43 -11.14 18.12 -21.06
N GLY A 44 -10.65 18.73 -19.97
CA GLY A 44 -11.25 19.92 -19.36
C GLY A 44 -12.49 19.69 -18.49
N ILE A 45 -13.06 18.49 -18.51
CA ILE A 45 -14.24 18.10 -17.72
C ILE A 45 -13.79 17.51 -16.40
N ILE A 46 -14.36 17.97 -15.28
CA ILE A 46 -14.09 17.45 -13.94
C ILE A 46 -14.55 16.00 -13.81
N VAL A 47 -13.65 15.12 -13.37
CA VAL A 47 -13.90 13.69 -13.12
C VAL A 47 -13.65 13.28 -11.67
N GLU A 48 -12.94 14.10 -10.90
CA GLU A 48 -12.71 13.91 -9.47
C GLU A 48 -12.64 15.28 -8.79
N GLU A 49 -13.35 15.47 -7.69
CA GLU A 49 -13.29 16.68 -6.85
C GLU A 49 -12.97 16.30 -5.40
N HIS A 50 -12.22 17.15 -4.72
CA HIS A 50 -11.83 16.97 -3.33
C HIS A 50 -12.24 18.16 -2.48
N LYS A 51 -12.75 17.90 -1.28
CA LYS A 51 -13.04 18.93 -0.27
C LYS A 51 -12.30 18.63 1.01
N TYR A 52 -11.92 19.71 1.70
CA TYR A 52 -11.11 19.65 2.91
C TYR A 52 -11.78 20.41 4.05
N ASN A 53 -11.53 19.98 5.28
CA ASN A 53 -11.86 20.77 6.46
C ASN A 53 -10.75 21.78 6.80
N TRP A 54 -10.98 22.56 7.86
CA TRP A 54 -10.05 23.56 8.38
C TRP A 54 -8.69 22.99 8.84
N ASN A 55 -8.62 21.68 9.11
CA ASN A 55 -7.42 20.94 9.50
C ASN A 55 -6.77 20.19 8.33
N ASN A 56 -7.04 20.59 7.08
CA ASN A 56 -6.46 20.01 5.87
C ASN A 56 -6.77 18.52 5.65
N ARG A 57 -7.81 17.97 6.28
CA ARG A 57 -8.24 16.58 6.04
C ARG A 57 -9.28 16.53 4.94
N THR A 58 -9.16 15.57 4.03
CA THR A 58 -10.14 15.32 2.97
C THR A 58 -11.44 14.83 3.60
N THR A 59 -12.50 15.62 3.50
CA THR A 59 -13.85 15.30 4.01
C THR A 59 -14.77 14.77 2.92
N ASN A 60 -14.49 15.07 1.65
CA ASN A 60 -15.25 14.54 0.54
C ASN A 60 -14.35 14.30 -0.68
N ILE A 61 -14.57 13.17 -1.33
CA ILE A 61 -14.11 12.92 -2.70
C ILE A 61 -15.36 12.66 -3.55
N THR A 62 -15.49 13.33 -4.68
CA THR A 62 -16.59 13.11 -5.63
C THR A 62 -16.00 12.63 -6.94
N THR A 63 -16.41 11.46 -7.43
CA THR A 63 -16.00 10.94 -8.75
C THR A 63 -17.15 11.06 -9.74
N ILE A 64 -16.87 11.56 -10.94
CA ILE A 64 -17.87 11.83 -11.99
C ILE A 64 -17.48 11.05 -13.26
N SER A 65 -18.41 10.25 -13.77
CA SER A 65 -18.26 9.52 -15.02
C SER A 65 -19.55 9.59 -15.84
N GLY A 66 -19.60 10.57 -16.74
CA GLY A 66 -20.83 10.89 -17.48
C GLY A 66 -21.92 11.37 -16.52
N ALA A 67 -23.06 10.67 -16.48
CA ALA A 67 -24.16 10.97 -15.56
C ALA A 67 -24.02 10.34 -14.16
N ILE A 68 -23.01 9.48 -13.95
CA ILE A 68 -22.81 8.79 -12.67
C ILE A 68 -21.90 9.64 -11.78
N THR A 69 -22.42 9.98 -10.60
CA THR A 69 -21.68 10.70 -9.55
C THR A 69 -21.65 9.86 -8.28
N ASN A 70 -20.46 9.54 -7.78
CA ASN A 70 -20.27 8.86 -6.49
C ASN A 70 -19.58 9.79 -5.50
N GLN A 71 -20.04 9.81 -4.26
CA GLN A 71 -19.47 10.61 -3.18
C GLN A 71 -18.86 9.72 -2.10
N TYR A 72 -17.72 10.13 -1.57
CA TYR A 72 -17.00 9.48 -0.49
C TYR A 72 -16.83 10.50 0.63
N CYS A 73 -17.68 10.42 1.65
CA CYS A 73 -17.79 11.41 2.72
C CYS A 73 -17.16 10.88 4.01
N TYR A 74 -16.41 11.74 4.69
CA TYR A 74 -15.62 11.39 5.87
C TYR A 74 -15.76 12.42 6.98
N GLU A 75 -15.89 11.93 8.21
CA GLU A 75 -15.85 12.75 9.41
C GLU A 75 -14.76 12.26 10.35
N PHE A 76 -14.21 13.18 11.11
CA PHE A 76 -13.03 12.96 11.93
C PHE A 76 -13.29 13.44 13.36
N ASP A 77 -12.75 12.72 14.33
CA ASP A 77 -12.70 13.21 15.70
C ASP A 77 -11.65 14.33 15.87
N VAL A 78 -11.58 14.86 17.09
CA VAL A 78 -10.65 15.93 17.47
C VAL A 78 -9.18 15.52 17.35
N THR A 79 -8.87 14.22 17.44
CA THR A 79 -7.51 13.68 17.30
C THR A 79 -7.14 13.46 15.83
N GLY A 80 -8.14 13.28 14.98
CA GLY A 80 -7.99 13.01 13.56
C GLY A 80 -8.22 11.62 13.07
N LYS A 81 -8.75 10.75 13.92
CA LYS A 81 -9.22 9.46 13.45
C LYS A 81 -10.50 9.67 12.67
N ARG A 82 -10.61 8.98 11.54
CA ARG A 82 -11.81 9.00 10.71
C ARG A 82 -12.87 8.11 11.36
N THR A 83 -13.81 8.71 12.07
CA THR A 83 -14.80 7.99 12.89
C THR A 83 -16.10 7.69 12.16
N HIS A 84 -16.32 8.28 10.98
CA HIS A 84 -17.47 7.99 10.14
C HIS A 84 -17.09 8.05 8.66
N LYS A 85 -17.65 7.13 7.86
CA LYS A 85 -17.51 7.13 6.40
C LYS A 85 -18.79 6.69 5.70
N LYS A 86 -19.07 7.31 4.55
CA LYS A 86 -20.09 6.91 3.57
C LYS A 86 -19.45 6.89 2.20
N GLU A 87 -19.35 5.72 1.59
CA GLU A 87 -18.58 5.53 0.36
C GLU A 87 -19.45 5.05 -0.80
N ALA A 88 -19.66 5.95 -1.76
CA ALA A 88 -20.56 5.77 -2.90
C ALA A 88 -21.95 5.31 -2.43
N THR A 89 -22.41 4.17 -2.93
CA THR A 89 -23.72 3.59 -2.63
C THR A 89 -23.72 2.71 -1.39
N ASN A 90 -22.56 2.41 -0.78
CA ASN A 90 -22.48 1.56 0.43
C ASN A 90 -23.19 2.25 1.60
N GLU A 91 -23.68 1.49 2.57
CA GLU A 91 -24.20 2.06 3.82
C GLU A 91 -23.15 2.91 4.56
N ALA A 92 -23.61 3.92 5.28
CA ALA A 92 -22.74 4.72 6.12
C ALA A 92 -22.35 3.91 7.36
N VAL A 93 -21.10 4.03 7.79
CA VAL A 93 -20.60 3.32 8.97
C VAL A 93 -19.86 4.24 9.92
N ASN A 94 -20.06 3.98 11.21
CA ASN A 94 -19.25 4.52 12.30
C ASN A 94 -18.10 3.56 12.61
N ILE A 95 -16.91 4.10 12.85
CA ILE A 95 -15.67 3.34 13.04
C ILE A 95 -15.21 3.51 14.49
N LEU A 96 -15.05 2.39 15.18
CA LEU A 96 -14.42 2.31 16.50
C LEU A 96 -12.96 1.89 16.34
N PHE A 97 -12.06 2.59 17.02
CA PHE A 97 -10.61 2.34 16.95
C PHE A 97 -10.07 1.71 18.22
N ASP A 98 -9.07 0.85 18.06
CA ASP A 98 -8.12 0.47 19.11
C ASP A 98 -6.73 1.00 18.71
N GLY A 99 -6.12 1.82 19.56
CA GLY A 99 -4.89 2.52 19.18
C GLY A 99 -5.05 3.32 17.88
N ASN A 100 -4.26 2.98 16.85
CA ASN A 100 -4.26 3.64 15.54
C ASN A 100 -5.06 2.89 14.47
N ASP A 101 -5.59 1.72 14.80
CA ASP A 101 -6.21 0.78 13.87
C ASP A 101 -7.70 0.65 14.13
N ALA A 102 -8.46 0.41 13.06
CA ALA A 102 -9.90 0.26 13.20
C ALA A 102 -10.18 -1.10 13.85
N TYR A 103 -10.93 -1.12 14.95
CA TYR A 103 -11.35 -2.35 15.61
C TYR A 103 -12.67 -2.84 15.04
N LYS A 104 -13.65 -1.93 14.83
CA LYS A 104 -14.99 -2.28 14.36
C LYS A 104 -15.63 -1.19 13.50
N GLU A 105 -16.52 -1.63 12.61
CA GLU A 105 -17.44 -0.77 11.87
C GLU A 105 -18.88 -1.15 12.19
N TYR A 106 -19.71 -0.14 12.47
CA TYR A 106 -21.13 -0.27 12.76
C TYR A 106 -21.93 0.49 11.72
N ASP A 107 -23.08 -0.05 11.31
CA ASP A 107 -24.04 0.71 10.52
C ASP A 107 -24.43 2.00 11.24
N SER A 108 -24.37 3.14 10.56
CA SER A 108 -24.60 4.44 11.19
C SER A 108 -26.06 4.67 11.61
N GLY A 109 -27.01 3.98 10.97
CA GLY A 109 -28.45 4.11 11.23
C GLY A 109 -28.97 3.09 12.24
N THR A 110 -28.48 1.84 12.18
CA THR A 110 -28.98 0.74 13.03
C THR A 110 -28.05 0.40 14.20
N SER A 111 -26.80 0.86 14.18
CA SER A 111 -25.73 0.48 15.13
C SER A 111 -25.41 -1.03 15.13
N GLU A 112 -25.80 -1.76 14.08
CA GLU A 112 -25.44 -3.16 13.91
C GLU A 112 -23.97 -3.30 13.50
N GLU A 113 -23.28 -4.31 14.06
CA GLU A 113 -21.89 -4.60 13.69
C GLU A 113 -21.82 -5.10 12.24
N LYS A 114 -21.11 -4.36 11.38
CA LYS A 114 -20.88 -4.71 9.97
C LYS A 114 -19.57 -5.46 9.77
N THR A 115 -18.53 -4.92 10.38
CA THR A 115 -17.17 -5.41 10.23
C THR A 115 -16.44 -5.39 11.56
N ARG A 116 -15.62 -6.40 11.83
CA ARG A 116 -14.68 -6.42 12.94
C ARG A 116 -13.31 -6.80 12.41
N TYR A 117 -12.27 -6.18 12.95
CA TYR A 117 -10.90 -6.44 12.57
C TYR A 117 -10.10 -6.89 13.79
N VAL A 118 -9.10 -7.72 13.55
CA VAL A 118 -8.04 -8.03 14.51
C VAL A 118 -6.73 -7.64 13.87
N PHE A 119 -5.94 -6.86 14.59
CA PHE A 119 -4.60 -6.46 14.20
C PHE A 119 -3.59 -7.10 15.14
N SER A 120 -2.34 -7.21 14.67
CA SER A 120 -1.20 -7.56 15.50
C SER A 120 -0.91 -6.46 16.52
N TYR A 121 0.18 -6.61 17.28
CA TYR A 121 0.67 -5.57 18.18
C TYR A 121 1.14 -4.30 17.44
N TYR A 122 1.58 -4.42 16.19
CA TYR A 122 2.08 -3.28 15.40
C TYR A 122 0.97 -2.66 14.53
N ILE A 123 1.16 -1.38 14.23
CA ILE A 123 0.24 -0.62 13.36
C ILE A 123 0.21 -1.22 11.95
N ASP A 124 -0.95 -1.16 11.31
CA ASP A 124 -1.11 -1.61 9.92
C ASP A 124 -0.71 -3.09 9.69
N GLU A 125 -0.90 -3.95 10.69
CA GLU A 125 -0.72 -5.40 10.56
C GLU A 125 -2.04 -6.15 10.81
N PRO A 126 -3.01 -6.10 9.89
CA PRO A 126 -4.28 -6.79 10.05
C PRO A 126 -4.06 -8.31 9.93
N LEU A 127 -4.69 -9.07 10.81
CA LEU A 127 -4.60 -10.54 10.88
C LEU A 127 -5.94 -11.18 10.48
N GLU A 128 -7.05 -10.62 10.96
CA GLU A 128 -8.39 -11.16 10.73
C GLU A 128 -9.38 -10.05 10.38
N ILE A 129 -10.34 -10.38 9.52
CA ILE A 129 -11.55 -9.58 9.30
C ILE A 129 -12.78 -10.46 9.37
N LYS A 130 -13.79 -9.99 10.10
CA LYS A 130 -15.13 -10.54 10.11
C LYS A 130 -16.07 -9.63 9.33
N ILE A 131 -16.65 -10.12 8.23
CA ILE A 131 -17.67 -9.42 7.43
C ILE A 131 -18.91 -10.29 7.33
N ASN A 132 -20.11 -9.72 7.55
CA ASN A 132 -21.38 -10.46 7.43
C ASN A 132 -21.38 -11.79 8.19
N ASN A 133 -20.82 -11.78 9.41
CA ASN A 133 -20.66 -12.93 10.28
C ASN A 133 -19.78 -14.09 9.76
N LYS A 134 -18.93 -13.83 8.75
CA LYS A 134 -17.90 -14.76 8.27
C LYS A 134 -16.52 -14.21 8.54
N PHE A 135 -15.59 -15.09 8.91
CA PHE A 135 -14.21 -14.76 9.21
C PHE A 135 -13.31 -15.01 8.00
N TYR A 136 -12.35 -14.11 7.83
CA TYR A 136 -11.31 -14.20 6.82
C TYR A 136 -9.98 -13.74 7.39
N TYR A 137 -8.89 -14.28 6.86
CA TYR A 137 -7.53 -14.12 7.38
C TYR A 137 -6.64 -13.46 6.35
N TYR A 138 -5.94 -12.41 6.76
CA TYR A 138 -5.08 -11.62 5.90
C TYR A 138 -3.72 -12.27 5.71
N HIS A 139 -3.23 -12.23 4.47
CA HIS A 139 -1.88 -12.62 4.10
C HIS A 139 -1.15 -11.37 3.61
N ALA A 140 -0.06 -11.00 4.26
CA ALA A 140 0.72 -9.82 3.94
C ALA A 140 2.08 -10.18 3.29
N ASP A 141 2.57 -9.31 2.41
CA ASP A 141 3.94 -9.34 1.89
C ASP A 141 4.93 -8.62 2.83
N TYR A 142 6.19 -8.48 2.40
CA TYR A 142 7.25 -7.91 3.24
C TYR A 142 7.03 -6.44 3.63
N LEU A 143 6.25 -5.67 2.85
CA LEU A 143 5.89 -4.28 3.18
C LEU A 143 4.66 -4.20 4.08
N GLY A 144 4.06 -5.34 4.43
CA GLY A 144 2.74 -5.40 5.05
C GLY A 144 1.60 -5.20 4.05
N SER A 145 1.85 -5.24 2.73
CA SER A 145 0.76 -5.15 1.74
C SER A 145 0.01 -6.47 1.68
N ILE A 146 -1.32 -6.41 1.60
CA ILE A 146 -2.15 -7.61 1.58
C ILE A 146 -2.00 -8.33 0.24
N SER A 147 -1.29 -9.45 0.21
CA SER A 147 -1.13 -10.30 -0.97
C SER A 147 -2.31 -11.26 -1.15
N GLY A 148 -3.04 -11.58 -0.07
CA GLY A 148 -4.20 -12.46 -0.13
C GLY A 148 -5.12 -12.40 1.08
N LEU A 149 -6.27 -13.06 0.94
CA LEU A 149 -7.25 -13.26 2.00
C LEU A 149 -7.81 -14.68 1.91
N SER A 150 -7.80 -15.47 2.99
CA SER A 150 -8.39 -16.82 3.02
C SER A 150 -9.61 -16.90 3.95
N ASP A 151 -10.49 -17.87 3.73
CA ASP A 151 -11.57 -18.20 4.65
C ASP A 151 -11.11 -19.21 5.74
N ILE A 152 -12.06 -19.62 6.60
CA ILE A 152 -11.81 -20.60 7.67
C ILE A 152 -11.55 -22.03 7.16
N GLN A 153 -11.85 -22.32 5.88
CA GLN A 153 -11.45 -23.56 5.21
C GLN A 153 -10.07 -23.44 4.55
N GLN A 154 -9.35 -22.34 4.77
CA GLN A 154 -8.05 -22.03 4.16
C GLN A 154 -8.11 -21.89 2.64
N ILE A 155 -9.29 -21.59 2.08
CA ILE A 155 -9.46 -21.34 0.66
C ILE A 155 -9.13 -19.88 0.39
N LEU A 156 -8.30 -19.63 -0.62
CA LEU A 156 -7.96 -18.27 -1.05
C LEU A 156 -9.17 -17.59 -1.69
N ILE A 157 -9.64 -16.52 -1.05
CA ILE A 157 -10.83 -15.74 -1.45
C ILE A 157 -10.43 -14.51 -2.27
N ASN A 158 -9.38 -13.80 -1.84
CA ASN A 158 -8.81 -12.67 -2.57
C ASN A 158 -7.31 -12.87 -2.78
N ALA A 159 -6.79 -12.25 -3.84
CA ALA A 159 -5.37 -12.16 -4.12
C ALA A 159 -5.06 -10.82 -4.80
N TYR A 160 -3.94 -10.20 -4.46
CA TYR A 160 -3.54 -8.91 -5.01
C TYR A 160 -2.07 -8.93 -5.42
N LYS A 161 -1.76 -8.28 -6.54
CA LYS A 161 -0.39 -7.93 -6.93
C LYS A 161 -0.31 -6.44 -7.19
N TYR A 162 0.80 -5.84 -6.80
CA TYR A 162 1.00 -4.39 -6.85
C TYR A 162 2.16 -4.03 -7.78
N TYR A 163 2.08 -2.84 -8.36
CA TYR A 163 3.26 -2.09 -8.76
C TYR A 163 3.92 -1.46 -7.53
N ALA A 164 5.17 -1.01 -7.66
CA ALA A 164 5.99 -0.57 -6.54
C ALA A 164 5.36 0.52 -5.63
N CYS A 165 4.55 1.44 -6.15
CA CYS A 165 3.87 2.48 -5.34
C CYS A 165 2.48 2.08 -4.86
N GLY A 166 2.09 0.81 -5.01
CA GLY A 166 0.82 0.28 -4.51
C GLY A 166 -0.34 0.27 -5.49
N LYS A 167 -0.15 0.72 -6.73
CA LYS A 167 -1.18 0.53 -7.76
C LYS A 167 -1.41 -0.96 -7.95
N ILE A 168 -2.66 -1.42 -7.83
CA ILE A 168 -3.01 -2.82 -8.09
C ILE A 168 -2.75 -3.12 -9.57
N ASN A 169 -1.89 -4.10 -9.83
CA ASN A 169 -1.60 -4.64 -11.15
C ASN A 169 -2.66 -5.66 -11.56
N THR A 170 -2.81 -6.70 -10.73
CA THR A 170 -3.80 -7.76 -10.93
C THR A 170 -4.46 -8.08 -9.60
N LYS A 171 -5.76 -8.39 -9.63
CA LYS A 171 -6.48 -8.85 -8.43
C LYS A 171 -7.52 -9.93 -8.74
N LEU A 172 -7.70 -10.81 -7.78
CA LEU A 172 -8.91 -11.62 -7.57
C LEU A 172 -9.57 -11.06 -6.30
N GLU A 173 -10.81 -10.61 -6.40
CA GLU A 173 -11.51 -10.00 -5.26
C GLU A 173 -12.96 -10.48 -5.23
N ASN A 174 -13.23 -11.50 -4.42
CA ASN A 174 -14.57 -12.06 -4.23
C ASN A 174 -15.30 -11.41 -3.04
N ILE A 175 -14.55 -10.93 -2.05
CA ILE A 175 -15.07 -10.20 -0.89
C ILE A 175 -14.40 -8.83 -0.82
N LYS A 176 -15.21 -7.77 -0.72
CA LYS A 176 -14.70 -6.41 -0.55
C LYS A 176 -14.17 -6.23 0.87
N GLN A 177 -12.96 -5.71 0.99
CA GLN A 177 -12.30 -5.38 2.25
C GLN A 177 -11.41 -4.13 2.05
N PRO A 178 -11.14 -3.32 3.10
CA PRO A 178 -10.49 -2.03 2.93
C PRO A 178 -8.96 -2.08 2.73
N TYR A 179 -8.25 -2.98 3.41
CA TYR A 179 -6.79 -2.95 3.55
C TYR A 179 -6.08 -3.64 2.39
N THR A 180 -5.23 -2.91 1.66
CA THR A 180 -4.49 -3.50 0.53
C THR A 180 -3.00 -3.16 0.61
N TYR A 181 -2.51 -2.22 -0.20
CA TYR A 181 -1.10 -1.82 -0.19
C TYR A 181 -0.67 -1.24 1.16
N THR A 182 0.45 -1.76 1.71
CA THR A 182 0.98 -1.48 3.06
C THR A 182 -0.11 -1.48 4.15
N ALA A 183 -1.09 -2.40 4.00
CA ALA A 183 -2.31 -2.51 4.79
C ALA A 183 -3.06 -1.17 5.00
N ARG A 184 -2.98 -0.25 4.03
CA ARG A 184 -3.75 1.00 4.05
C ARG A 184 -5.07 0.83 3.33
N GLU A 185 -6.05 1.59 3.80
CA GLU A 185 -7.41 1.54 3.27
C GLU A 185 -7.47 2.13 1.87
N LYS A 186 -7.87 1.30 0.91
CA LYS A 186 -8.13 1.72 -0.46
C LYS A 186 -9.51 2.35 -0.55
N ILE A 187 -9.56 3.60 -1.03
CA ILE A 187 -10.82 4.36 -1.14
C ILE A 187 -11.51 4.05 -2.47
N ILE A 188 -10.95 4.57 -3.56
CA ILE A 188 -11.49 4.50 -4.91
C ILE A 188 -10.35 4.63 -5.91
N ASN A 189 -10.48 4.04 -7.09
CA ASN A 189 -9.45 4.08 -8.14
C ASN A 189 -8.06 3.70 -7.58
N ASP A 190 -7.06 4.55 -7.76
CA ASP A 190 -5.69 4.37 -7.26
C ASP A 190 -5.45 5.16 -5.95
N LEU A 191 -6.51 5.59 -5.24
CA LEU A 191 -6.43 6.39 -4.03
C LEU A 191 -6.47 5.56 -2.75
N TYR A 192 -5.58 5.91 -1.83
CA TYR A 192 -5.44 5.27 -0.53
C TYR A 192 -5.51 6.30 0.60
N TYR A 193 -6.20 5.94 1.68
CA TYR A 193 -6.27 6.72 2.90
C TYR A 193 -5.06 6.42 3.80
N PHE A 194 -4.14 7.36 3.91
CA PHE A 194 -2.92 7.27 4.73
C PHE A 194 -3.06 8.07 6.03
N ARG A 195 -4.25 8.03 6.66
CA ARG A 195 -4.60 8.79 7.88
C ARG A 195 -4.61 10.31 7.66
N SER A 196 -3.44 10.91 7.46
CA SER A 196 -3.30 12.36 7.33
C SER A 196 -3.40 12.86 5.89
N ARG A 197 -3.05 12.01 4.91
CA ARG A 197 -3.03 12.34 3.49
C ARG A 197 -3.69 11.26 2.65
N ILE A 198 -4.06 11.61 1.43
CA ILE A 198 -4.52 10.67 0.41
C ILE A 198 -3.37 10.42 -0.56
N LEU A 199 -2.99 9.15 -0.73
CA LEU A 199 -1.96 8.72 -1.67
C LEU A 199 -2.58 8.35 -3.01
N LEU A 200 -2.09 8.94 -4.10
CA LEU A 200 -2.27 8.47 -5.46
C LEU A 200 -1.19 7.41 -5.79
N SER A 201 -1.55 6.15 -5.58
CA SER A 201 -0.66 4.99 -5.74
C SER A 201 -0.17 4.75 -7.16
N LYS A 202 -0.83 5.34 -8.18
CA LYS A 202 -0.40 5.30 -9.59
C LYS A 202 1.05 5.79 -9.75
N ILE A 203 1.46 6.76 -8.93
CA ILE A 203 2.75 7.44 -9.04
C ILE A 203 3.44 7.71 -7.69
N GLY A 204 2.89 7.23 -6.57
CA GLY A 204 3.49 7.47 -5.26
C GLY A 204 3.44 8.95 -4.84
N TYR A 205 2.30 9.61 -5.05
CA TYR A 205 2.14 11.05 -4.83
C TYR A 205 0.99 11.35 -3.88
N PHE A 206 1.23 12.16 -2.85
CA PHE A 206 0.18 12.61 -1.95
C PHE A 206 -0.57 13.82 -2.53
N LEU A 207 -1.89 13.80 -2.46
CA LEU A 207 -2.77 14.84 -3.04
C LEU A 207 -2.68 16.21 -2.32
N ARG A 208 -1.89 16.29 -1.25
CA ARG A 208 -1.61 17.52 -0.50
C ARG A 208 -0.18 17.48 0.05
N GLU A 209 0.39 18.66 0.24
CA GLU A 209 1.69 18.83 0.88
C GLU A 209 1.72 18.22 2.30
N ASP A 210 2.89 17.69 2.68
CA ASP A 210 3.20 17.30 4.04
C ASP A 210 3.17 18.50 4.99
N SER A 211 2.33 18.43 6.03
CA SER A 211 2.29 19.45 7.08
C SER A 211 3.60 19.58 7.85
N TYR A 212 4.42 18.52 7.91
CA TYR A 212 5.71 18.54 8.56
C TYR A 212 6.85 18.96 7.63
N LYS A 213 6.56 19.12 6.33
CA LYS A 213 7.51 19.58 5.30
C LYS A 213 8.81 18.77 5.31
N ASN A 214 8.69 17.46 5.47
CA ASN A 214 9.84 16.57 5.55
C ASN A 214 10.42 16.30 4.15
N GLY A 215 11.70 16.61 3.97
CA GLY A 215 12.40 16.47 2.69
C GLY A 215 12.21 17.65 1.74
N LEU A 216 12.69 17.48 0.51
CA LEU A 216 12.68 18.52 -0.53
C LEU A 216 11.35 18.60 -1.28
N ASN A 217 10.68 17.47 -1.47
CA ASN A 217 9.39 17.38 -2.13
C ASN A 217 8.34 16.88 -1.13
N TRP A 218 7.35 17.73 -0.83
CA TRP A 218 6.36 17.45 0.22
C TRP A 218 5.17 16.61 -0.25
N HIS A 219 5.16 16.19 -1.51
CA HIS A 219 4.17 15.30 -2.08
C HIS A 219 4.67 13.87 -2.28
N VAL A 220 5.99 13.64 -2.26
CA VAL A 220 6.56 12.32 -2.52
C VAL A 220 6.23 11.32 -1.42
N TYR A 221 5.84 10.11 -1.83
CA TYR A 221 5.69 8.96 -0.95
C TYR A 221 7.06 8.33 -0.66
N VAL A 222 7.40 8.21 0.63
CA VAL A 222 8.58 7.50 1.16
C VAL A 222 9.89 7.76 0.39
N LYS A 223 10.12 9.03 0.04
CA LYS A 223 11.32 9.49 -0.70
C LYS A 223 11.58 8.72 -2.00
N ASN A 224 10.53 8.28 -2.69
CA ASN A 224 10.63 7.43 -3.89
C ASN A 224 11.38 6.10 -3.65
N ASN A 225 11.25 5.53 -2.45
CA ASN A 225 11.73 4.18 -2.15
C ASN A 225 10.61 3.33 -1.51
N PRO A 226 9.52 3.01 -2.24
CA PRO A 226 8.37 2.30 -1.70
C PRO A 226 8.49 0.77 -1.75
N ILE A 227 9.49 0.27 -2.48
CA ILE A 227 10.15 -0.98 -2.10
C ILE A 227 10.99 -0.60 -0.88
N ASN A 228 11.18 -1.31 0.21
CA ASN A 228 12.01 -0.92 1.37
C ASN A 228 11.45 0.13 2.37
N SER A 229 10.54 1.05 2.03
CA SER A 229 9.98 2.01 3.02
C SER A 229 8.45 2.10 2.99
N ILE A 230 7.87 2.38 4.15
CA ILE A 230 6.43 2.58 4.36
C ILE A 230 6.17 3.90 5.09
N ASP A 231 4.98 4.48 4.93
CA ASP A 231 4.53 5.65 5.71
C ASP A 231 3.20 5.30 6.40
N PRO A 232 3.22 4.87 7.68
CA PRO A 232 1.99 4.49 8.38
C PRO A 232 1.05 5.68 8.62
N PHE A 233 1.57 6.90 8.75
CA PHE A 233 0.78 8.05 9.21
C PHE A 233 0.45 9.08 8.13
N GLY A 234 1.04 8.92 6.94
CA GLY A 234 0.99 9.91 5.88
C GLY A 234 1.75 11.19 6.25
N TYR A 235 2.84 11.09 7.01
CA TYR A 235 3.77 12.19 7.31
C TYR A 235 5.09 11.70 7.96
N ALA A 236 5.21 10.41 8.23
CA ALA A 236 6.35 9.82 8.93
C ALA A 236 6.75 8.53 8.22
N GLU A 237 7.79 8.64 7.38
CA GLU A 237 8.45 7.47 6.80
C GLU A 237 9.04 6.60 7.92
N ARG A 238 8.81 5.30 7.81
CA ARG A 238 9.54 4.27 8.53
C ARG A 238 10.23 3.40 7.48
N THR A 239 11.52 3.13 7.64
CA THR A 239 12.15 2.02 6.91
C THR A 239 11.31 0.78 7.18
N GLY A 240 10.97 0.05 6.11
CA GLY A 240 10.04 -1.07 6.13
C GLY A 240 10.56 -2.15 7.06
N ILE A 241 10.05 -2.18 8.28
CA ILE A 241 10.25 -3.30 9.19
C ILE A 241 8.86 -3.83 9.52
N ALA A 242 8.25 -4.59 8.62
CA ALA A 242 7.22 -5.55 9.01
C ALA A 242 7.96 -6.69 9.74
N ARG A 243 7.88 -6.72 11.07
CA ARG A 243 8.41 -7.83 11.86
C ARG A 243 7.29 -8.85 11.98
N GLY A 244 7.09 -9.62 10.91
CA GLY A 244 6.00 -10.58 10.79
C GLY A 244 5.81 -11.44 12.03
N SER A 245 4.56 -11.60 12.44
CA SER A 245 4.11 -12.60 13.40
C SER A 245 4.27 -14.00 12.81
N VAL A 246 4.98 -14.87 13.53
CA VAL A 246 5.06 -16.31 13.26
C VAL A 246 3.83 -16.96 13.90
N GLU A 247 2.87 -17.41 13.11
CA GLU A 247 1.90 -18.39 13.58
C GLU A 247 2.37 -19.77 13.11
N ASN A 248 2.59 -20.65 14.08
CA ASN A 248 2.97 -22.04 13.89
C ASN A 248 1.67 -22.85 13.82
N ASP A 249 1.18 -23.14 12.61
CA ASP A 249 0.25 -24.24 12.42
C ASP A 249 0.64 -25.08 11.19
N SER A 250 0.96 -26.32 11.52
CA SER A 250 1.22 -27.45 10.65
C SER A 250 0.37 -27.50 9.36
N LYS A 251 0.81 -26.81 8.30
CA LYS A 251 1.10 -27.39 6.97
C LYS A 251 1.41 -26.40 5.85
N ASN A 252 1.37 -25.08 6.03
CA ASN A 252 1.82 -24.12 5.01
C ASN A 252 2.18 -22.78 5.65
N ASP A 253 3.42 -22.62 6.17
CA ASP A 253 3.85 -21.37 6.80
C ASP A 253 4.96 -20.66 6.02
N ILE A 254 4.82 -19.32 5.92
CA ILE A 254 5.82 -18.36 5.44
C ILE A 254 6.77 -18.05 6.59
N ILE A 255 8.07 -18.13 6.33
CA ILE A 255 9.11 -17.84 7.31
C ILE A 255 9.90 -16.62 6.86
N VAL A 256 9.73 -15.50 7.56
CA VAL A 256 10.52 -14.28 7.36
C VAL A 256 11.65 -14.24 8.39
N VAL A 257 12.90 -14.32 7.94
CA VAL A 257 14.08 -14.19 8.80
C VAL A 257 14.79 -12.89 8.46
N THR A 258 15.06 -12.06 9.47
CA THR A 258 15.90 -10.86 9.34
C THR A 258 17.30 -11.13 9.90
N TRP A 259 18.33 -10.54 9.29
CA TRP A 259 19.69 -10.57 9.82
C TRP A 259 20.26 -9.16 9.87
N GLU A 260 20.72 -8.74 11.06
CA GLU A 260 21.53 -7.53 11.23
C GLU A 260 22.99 -7.90 10.97
N THR A 261 23.48 -7.72 9.75
CA THR A 261 24.92 -7.45 9.60
C THR A 261 25.13 -5.98 9.92
N GLY A 262 26.15 -5.65 10.71
CA GLY A 262 26.45 -4.30 11.24
C GLY A 262 26.76 -3.21 10.19
N ASP A 263 26.26 -3.35 8.97
CA ASP A 263 26.25 -2.40 7.90
C ASP A 263 24.80 -2.33 7.39
N ALA A 264 24.11 -1.22 7.67
CA ALA A 264 22.65 -1.02 7.53
C ALA A 264 22.14 -0.99 6.07
N SER A 265 22.80 -1.69 5.14
CA SER A 265 22.62 -1.56 3.70
C SER A 265 22.35 -2.88 2.96
N LYS A 266 22.16 -4.01 3.67
CA LYS A 266 21.89 -5.31 3.04
C LYS A 266 20.84 -6.12 3.80
N GLU A 267 19.68 -6.33 3.19
CA GLU A 267 18.59 -7.19 3.65
C GLU A 267 18.18 -8.16 2.52
N ALA A 268 17.71 -9.36 2.86
CA ALA A 268 17.12 -10.30 1.90
C ALA A 268 16.07 -11.21 2.53
N CYS A 269 15.10 -11.63 1.73
CA CYS A 269 13.92 -12.40 2.10
C CYS A 269 13.77 -13.66 1.22
N ALA A 270 13.11 -14.70 1.72
CA ALA A 270 12.57 -15.78 0.89
C ALA A 270 11.44 -16.54 1.57
N VAL A 271 10.60 -17.14 0.73
CA VAL A 271 9.54 -18.07 1.11
C VAL A 271 10.07 -19.50 1.11
N VAL A 272 9.67 -20.32 2.09
CA VAL A 272 10.11 -21.72 2.23
C VAL A 272 8.92 -22.63 2.51
N LYS A 273 8.82 -23.76 1.82
CA LYS A 273 7.88 -24.84 2.14
C LYS A 273 8.52 -25.83 3.13
N PRO A 274 7.80 -26.36 4.14
CA PRO A 274 8.33 -27.40 5.01
C PRO A 274 8.53 -28.73 4.25
N GLY A 275 9.66 -29.40 4.49
CA GLY A 275 9.91 -30.79 4.04
C GLY A 275 10.64 -30.93 2.70
N THR A 276 11.03 -29.81 2.07
CA THR A 276 11.96 -29.80 0.95
C THR A 276 13.15 -28.95 1.32
N ASP A 277 14.35 -29.38 0.95
CA ASP A 277 15.52 -28.51 0.88
C ASP A 277 15.16 -27.34 -0.05
N SER A 278 14.77 -26.19 0.51
CA SER A 278 14.60 -24.93 -0.22
C SER A 278 15.97 -24.47 -0.73
N PRO A 279 16.08 -23.92 -1.96
CA PRO A 279 15.12 -22.96 -2.50
C PRO A 279 14.30 -23.51 -3.66
N ASP A 280 12.98 -23.25 -3.63
CA ASP A 280 12.21 -23.11 -4.87
C ASP A 280 12.91 -21.96 -5.65
N THR A 281 13.73 -22.30 -6.66
CA THR A 281 14.62 -21.40 -7.43
C THR A 281 13.92 -20.25 -8.19
N ASN A 282 12.64 -19.98 -7.92
CA ASN A 282 11.77 -19.07 -8.66
C ASN A 282 11.15 -17.96 -7.81
N ASP A 283 11.47 -17.86 -6.52
CA ASP A 283 10.98 -16.78 -5.65
C ASP A 283 12.10 -15.76 -5.40
N TRP A 284 12.18 -14.77 -6.30
CA TRP A 284 13.21 -13.73 -6.28
C TRP A 284 12.57 -12.35 -6.23
N ASP A 285 13.06 -11.50 -5.34
CA ASP A 285 12.76 -10.06 -5.31
C ASP A 285 13.80 -9.27 -6.12
N TYR A 286 13.49 -8.01 -6.48
CA TYR A 286 14.37 -7.17 -7.29
C TYR A 286 14.82 -5.92 -6.55
N THR A 287 16.13 -5.62 -6.60
CA THR A 287 16.72 -4.41 -6.01
C THR A 287 17.75 -3.79 -6.95
N LYS A 288 18.03 -2.49 -6.77
CA LYS A 288 19.01 -1.75 -7.58
C LYS A 288 20.15 -1.25 -6.70
N SER A 289 21.38 -1.65 -7.02
CA SER A 289 22.59 -1.24 -6.29
C SER A 289 23.64 -0.73 -7.26
N ASN A 290 24.18 0.46 -7.01
CA ASN A 290 25.19 1.12 -7.87
C ASN A 290 24.79 1.15 -9.36
N GLY A 291 23.51 1.41 -9.65
CA GLY A 291 22.98 1.49 -11.00
C GLY A 291 22.72 0.13 -11.68
N THR A 292 23.01 -0.99 -11.00
CA THR A 292 22.84 -2.35 -11.53
C THR A 292 21.67 -3.04 -10.82
N TRP A 293 20.82 -3.74 -11.58
CA TRP A 293 19.71 -4.52 -11.04
C TRP A 293 20.17 -5.90 -10.59
N TYR A 294 19.67 -6.33 -9.44
CA TYR A 294 19.88 -7.66 -8.88
C TYR A 294 18.54 -8.28 -8.57
N LYS A 295 18.42 -9.58 -8.83
CA LYS A 295 17.42 -10.42 -8.19
C LYS A 295 18.04 -11.01 -6.92
N VAL A 296 17.30 -11.01 -5.83
CA VAL A 296 17.76 -11.41 -4.49
C VAL A 296 16.82 -12.46 -3.93
N GLY A 297 17.38 -13.51 -3.35
CA GLY A 297 16.64 -14.59 -2.70
C GLY A 297 17.47 -15.25 -1.61
N ILE A 298 16.86 -16.07 -0.76
CA ILE A 298 17.59 -16.83 0.27
C ILE A 298 18.14 -18.10 -0.36
N GLY A 299 19.46 -18.25 -0.32
CA GLY A 299 20.17 -19.42 -0.84
C GLY A 299 20.24 -20.59 0.14
N LYS A 300 20.32 -20.31 1.46
CA LYS A 300 20.39 -21.36 2.49
C LYS A 300 19.82 -20.93 3.83
N LEU A 301 19.08 -21.83 4.48
CA LEU A 301 18.52 -21.69 5.83
C LEU A 301 18.96 -22.83 6.75
N ASP A 302 18.98 -22.54 8.04
CA ASP A 302 19.13 -23.49 9.14
C ASP A 302 17.98 -23.31 10.13
N PHE A 303 17.60 -24.36 10.82
CA PHE A 303 16.57 -24.33 11.85
C PHE A 303 17.22 -24.72 13.18
N SER A 304 17.43 -23.75 14.06
CA SER A 304 17.98 -24.05 15.38
C SER A 304 17.02 -24.88 16.21
N SER A 305 17.53 -25.55 17.25
CA SER A 305 16.76 -26.45 18.11
C SER A 305 15.59 -25.79 18.85
N ASP A 306 15.51 -24.45 18.85
CA ASP A 306 14.41 -23.64 19.38
C ASP A 306 13.31 -23.35 18.34
N GLY A 307 13.40 -23.95 17.14
CA GLY A 307 12.43 -23.78 16.06
C GLY A 307 12.58 -22.46 15.30
N LYS A 308 13.62 -21.66 15.61
CA LYS A 308 13.85 -20.40 14.91
C LYS A 308 14.65 -20.64 13.62
N PRO A 309 14.20 -20.07 12.51
CA PRO A 309 14.94 -20.14 11.26
C PRO A 309 16.07 -19.10 11.26
N LYS A 310 17.24 -19.51 10.76
CA LYS A 310 18.45 -18.71 10.64
C LYS A 310 18.92 -18.74 9.19
N ILE A 311 19.04 -17.57 8.56
CA ILE A 311 19.63 -17.45 7.22
C ILE A 311 21.11 -17.75 7.32
N LEU A 312 21.57 -18.71 6.51
CA LEU A 312 22.98 -19.04 6.35
C LEU A 312 23.58 -18.39 5.10
N GLN A 313 22.77 -18.14 4.06
CA GLN A 313 23.23 -17.60 2.79
C GLN A 313 22.11 -16.85 2.06
N ILE A 314 22.47 -15.71 1.48
CA ILE A 314 21.64 -14.92 0.56
C ILE A 314 22.29 -14.99 -0.82
N ASP A 315 21.49 -15.30 -1.83
CA ASP A 315 21.92 -15.31 -3.21
C ASP A 315 21.58 -14.00 -3.90
N TRP A 316 22.54 -13.50 -4.65
CA TRP A 316 22.43 -12.31 -5.48
C TRP A 316 22.76 -12.70 -6.90
N GLU A 317 21.87 -12.39 -7.83
CA GLU A 317 22.15 -12.56 -9.24
C GLU A 317 21.85 -11.26 -9.97
N GLU A 318 22.85 -10.74 -10.67
CA GLU A 318 22.67 -9.59 -11.54
C GLU A 318 21.59 -9.89 -12.59
N VAL A 319 20.60 -9.02 -12.70
CA VAL A 319 19.61 -9.11 -13.76
C VAL A 319 20.28 -8.67 -15.06
N LYS A 320 20.54 -9.62 -15.95
CA LYS A 320 21.15 -9.36 -17.27
C LYS A 320 20.11 -9.24 -18.39
N ASP A 321 18.87 -9.63 -18.14
CA ASP A 321 17.79 -9.51 -19.11
C ASP A 321 17.46 -8.03 -19.31
N LYS A 322 17.88 -7.49 -20.46
CA LYS A 322 17.65 -6.08 -20.82
C LYS A 322 16.17 -5.72 -20.90
N LYS A 323 15.28 -6.67 -21.20
CA LYS A 323 13.84 -6.42 -21.22
C LYS A 323 13.33 -6.23 -19.79
N LEU A 324 13.73 -7.10 -18.88
CA LEU A 324 13.39 -7.01 -17.46
C LEU A 324 14.01 -5.78 -16.79
N ILE A 325 15.29 -5.48 -17.06
CA ILE A 325 15.95 -4.23 -16.62
C ILE A 325 15.16 -3.01 -17.10
N ASN A 326 14.77 -2.99 -18.38
CA ASN A 326 13.95 -1.91 -18.93
C ASN A 326 12.55 -1.84 -18.28
N GLU A 327 11.96 -2.96 -17.84
CA GLU A 327 10.69 -2.97 -17.11
C GLU A 327 10.86 -2.44 -15.68
N LEU A 328 11.92 -2.84 -14.99
CA LEU A 328 12.27 -2.38 -13.65
C LEU A 328 12.63 -0.88 -13.63
N ASP A 329 13.40 -0.40 -14.61
CA ASP A 329 13.75 1.02 -14.78
C ASP A 329 12.56 1.92 -15.14
N LYS A 330 11.46 1.34 -15.64
CA LYS A 330 10.21 2.06 -15.96
C LYS A 330 9.29 2.21 -14.76
N SER A 331 9.59 1.55 -13.64
CA SER A 331 8.81 1.70 -12.42
C SER A 331 8.91 3.14 -11.90
N PRO A 332 7.79 3.89 -11.79
CA PRO A 332 7.79 5.33 -11.43
C PRO A 332 8.27 5.61 -10.00
N CYS A 333 8.58 4.55 -9.27
CA CYS A 333 8.72 4.51 -7.83
C CYS A 333 10.15 4.23 -7.38
N ILE A 334 11.10 3.99 -8.29
CA ILE A 334 12.44 3.47 -7.96
C ILE A 334 13.52 4.31 -8.65
N LYS A 335 13.30 5.64 -8.75
CA LYS A 335 14.28 6.55 -9.34
C LYS A 335 14.98 7.42 -8.31
#